data_AF-A0A151RW56-F1
#
_entry.id   AF-A0A151RW56-F1
#
_cell.length_a   1.000
_cell.length_b   1.000
_cell.length_c   1.000
_cell.angle_alpha   90.00
_cell.angle_beta   90.00
_cell.angle_gamma   90.00
#
_symmetry.space_group_name_H-M   'P 1'
#
loop_
_entity.id
_entity.type
_entity.pdbx_description
1 polymer ?
#
loop_
_entity_poly.entity_id
_entity_poly.type
_entity_poly.pdbx_seq_one_letter_code
_entity_poly.pdbx_strand_id
1 'polypeptide(L)'
;MRWHLAMYKVCWSSGCFDSDILAAFDVAVADGIDVASLSVGGMVVPYHLDVIAIGAFGAPSNGVFVSASARNGCPGGLTVTNVVPWVTTVGAGTMDRDFLADVKLGNGKIVPGVGIYDGPGLTPSRMYPIVYVGVEQFGGGDGYSS
;
A
#
# COMPACT_ATOMS: atom_id res chain seq x y z
N MET A 1 -12.61 -2.49 26.91
CA MET A 1 -11.57 -1.51 26.58
C MET A 1 -11.97 -0.77 25.32
N ARG A 2 -11.70 0.54 25.25
CA ARG A 2 -11.91 1.39 24.07
C ARG A 2 -10.60 2.12 23.82
N TRP A 3 -10.22 2.26 22.55
CA TRP A 3 -9.05 3.03 22.12
C TRP A 3 -9.48 4.43 21.70
N HIS A 4 -8.58 5.39 21.86
CA HIS A 4 -8.74 6.76 21.38
C HIS A 4 -7.83 6.97 20.16
N LEU A 5 -8.25 7.82 19.23
CA LEU A 5 -7.51 8.12 18.01
C LEU A 5 -7.08 9.60 18.01
N ALA A 6 -5.79 9.83 17.84
CA ALA A 6 -5.21 11.13 17.52
C ALA A 6 -4.65 11.09 16.09
N MET A 7 -4.85 12.16 15.32
CA MET A 7 -4.44 12.21 13.92
C MET A 7 -3.45 13.35 13.70
N TYR A 8 -2.25 13.00 13.24
CA TYR A 8 -1.20 13.95 12.90
C TYR A 8 -0.96 13.90 11.38
N LYS A 9 -1.41 14.94 10.67
CA LYS A 9 -1.32 14.98 9.21
C LYS A 9 0.09 15.45 8.79
N VAL A 10 0.84 14.55 8.17
CA VAL A 10 2.21 14.82 7.69
C VAL A 10 2.38 14.75 6.17
N CYS A 11 1.32 14.35 5.48
CA CYS A 11 1.33 14.14 4.03
C CYS A 11 0.33 15.04 3.32
N TRP A 12 0.74 15.50 2.15
CA TRP A 12 0.01 16.41 1.28
C TRP A 12 0.02 15.86 -0.15
N SER A 13 -0.63 16.57 -1.08
CA SER A 13 -0.60 16.19 -2.50
C SER A 13 0.81 16.18 -3.09
N SER A 14 1.74 16.95 -2.52
CA SER A 14 3.16 16.99 -2.91
C SER A 14 4.03 15.93 -2.23
N GLY A 15 3.47 15.10 -1.36
CA GLY A 15 4.20 14.11 -0.57
C GLY A 15 4.23 14.44 0.93
N CYS A 16 5.08 13.73 1.66
CA CYS A 16 5.25 13.89 3.10
C CYS A 16 6.62 14.53 3.35
N PHE A 17 6.65 15.70 3.95
CA PHE A 17 7.90 16.42 4.20
C PHE A 17 8.55 15.93 5.49
N ASP A 18 9.88 15.83 5.48
CA ASP A 18 10.65 15.42 6.65
C ASP A 18 10.34 16.31 7.87
N SER A 19 10.23 17.63 7.65
CA SER A 19 9.86 18.59 8.70
C SER A 19 8.51 18.28 9.35
N ASP A 20 7.52 17.87 8.56
CA ASP A 20 6.17 17.57 9.06
C ASP A 20 6.15 16.27 9.86
N ILE A 21 6.90 15.26 9.39
CA ILE A 21 7.06 13.98 10.09
C ILE A 21 7.75 14.18 11.44
N LEU A 22 8.83 14.96 11.48
CA LEU A 22 9.56 15.22 12.71
C LEU A 22 8.70 16.01 13.72
N ALA A 23 8.03 17.07 13.26
CA ALA A 23 7.14 17.86 14.11
C ALA A 23 5.97 17.01 14.65
N ALA A 24 5.45 16.08 13.86
CA ALA A 24 4.41 15.17 14.32
C ALA A 24 4.90 14.19 15.39
N PHE A 25 6.12 13.67 15.30
CA PHE A 25 6.69 12.82 16.36
C PHE A 25 6.84 13.61 17.67
N ASP A 26 7.38 14.82 17.61
CA ASP A 26 7.56 15.67 18.79
C ASP A 26 6.23 15.94 19.51
N VAL A 27 5.21 16.35 18.76
CA VAL A 27 3.88 16.64 19.33
C VAL A 27 3.19 15.37 19.78
N ALA A 28 3.22 14.30 19.00
CA ALA A 28 2.51 13.06 19.35
C ALA A 28 3.06 12.42 20.62
N VAL A 29 4.38 12.39 20.79
CA VAL A 29 5.00 11.90 22.03
C VAL A 29 4.67 12.81 23.20
N ALA A 30 4.69 14.14 23.01
CA ALA A 30 4.32 15.09 24.05
C ALA A 30 2.84 14.98 24.47
N ASP A 31 1.95 14.66 23.53
CA ASP A 31 0.53 14.40 23.77
C ASP A 31 0.28 13.06 24.49
N GLY A 32 1.32 12.22 24.64
CA GLY A 32 1.27 10.99 25.42
C GLY A 32 0.57 9.83 24.72
N ILE A 33 0.73 9.69 23.40
CA ILE A 33 0.20 8.54 22.67
C ILE A 33 0.83 7.22 23.15
N ASP A 34 0.08 6.13 23.13
CA ASP A 34 0.62 4.80 23.45
C ASP A 34 1.28 4.12 22.23
N VAL A 35 0.74 4.37 21.04
CA VAL A 35 1.14 3.72 19.79
C VAL A 35 1.18 4.73 18.64
N ALA A 36 2.32 4.80 17.95
CA ALA A 36 2.47 5.49 16.67
C ALA A 36 2.32 4.50 15.52
N SER A 37 1.40 4.78 14.59
CA SER A 37 1.21 4.00 13.37
C SER A 37 1.56 4.85 12.15
N LEU A 38 2.59 4.45 11.41
CA LEU A 38 3.17 5.23 10.33
C LEU A 38 3.23 4.41 9.02
N SER A 39 2.38 4.76 8.05
CA SER A 39 2.38 4.13 6.72
C SER A 39 3.09 5.00 5.68
N VAL A 40 4.27 5.51 6.04
CA VAL A 40 5.16 6.25 5.15
C VAL A 40 6.61 5.78 5.35
N GLY A 41 7.47 6.08 4.40
CA GLY A 41 8.87 5.70 4.42
C GLY A 41 9.65 6.40 3.31
N GLY A 42 10.91 6.71 3.58
CA GLY A 42 11.81 7.36 2.64
C GLY A 42 12.69 6.38 1.86
N MET A 43 13.78 6.89 1.30
CA MET A 43 14.88 6.05 0.80
C MET A 43 15.71 5.54 1.98
N VAL A 44 16.36 4.39 1.82
CA VAL A 44 17.28 3.87 2.84
C VAL A 44 18.52 4.76 2.86
N VAL A 45 18.70 5.50 3.95
CA VAL A 45 19.85 6.37 4.22
C VAL A 45 20.40 6.04 5.63
N PRO A 46 21.62 6.47 5.96
CA PRO A 46 22.13 6.36 7.34
C PRO A 46 21.15 6.97 8.35
N TYR A 47 21.03 6.39 9.54
CA TYR A 47 19.99 6.75 10.52
C TYR A 47 19.96 8.23 10.93
N HIS A 48 21.10 8.90 10.93
CA HIS A 48 21.19 10.34 11.24
C HIS A 48 20.71 11.25 10.11
N LEU A 49 20.36 10.68 8.94
CA LEU A 49 19.74 11.36 7.80
C LEU A 49 18.31 10.88 7.55
N ASP A 50 17.83 9.88 8.30
CA ASP A 50 16.48 9.35 8.19
C ASP A 50 15.59 10.03 9.24
N VAL A 51 14.64 10.84 8.79
CA VAL A 51 13.77 11.59 9.70
C VAL A 51 12.87 10.70 10.55
N ILE A 52 12.48 9.52 10.04
CA ILE A 52 11.67 8.56 10.78
C ILE A 52 12.54 7.90 11.84
N ALA A 53 13.80 7.58 11.51
CA ALA A 53 14.77 7.10 12.48
C ALA A 53 14.95 8.08 13.64
N ILE A 54 15.18 9.37 13.31
CA ILE A 54 15.39 10.44 14.29
C ILE A 54 14.14 10.66 15.14
N GLY A 55 12.98 10.86 14.51
CA GLY A 55 11.73 11.14 15.22
C GLY A 55 11.27 9.99 16.11
N ALA A 56 11.46 8.74 15.66
CA ALA A 56 11.09 7.57 16.45
C ALA A 56 12.09 7.21 17.56
N PHE A 57 13.31 7.77 17.57
CA PHE A 57 14.37 7.35 18.48
C PHE A 57 14.00 7.51 19.97
N GLY A 58 13.37 8.63 20.32
CA GLY A 58 12.94 8.91 21.70
C GLY A 58 11.62 8.26 22.10
N ALA A 59 10.87 7.69 21.15
CA ALA A 59 9.52 7.19 21.38
C ALA A 59 9.48 6.01 22.40
N PRO A 60 10.33 4.97 22.29
CA PRO A 60 10.32 3.87 23.25
C PRO A 60 10.68 4.29 24.69
N SER A 61 11.57 5.27 24.85
CA SER A 61 11.93 5.80 26.17
C SER A 61 10.77 6.53 26.86
N ASN A 62 9.79 7.00 26.08
CA ASN A 62 8.53 7.58 26.56
C ASN A 62 7.39 6.56 26.61
N GLY A 63 7.68 5.26 26.44
CA GLY A 63 6.68 4.20 26.47
C GLY A 63 5.85 4.07 25.19
N VAL A 64 6.23 4.76 24.11
CA VAL A 64 5.48 4.76 22.84
C VAL A 64 5.99 3.64 21.92
N PHE A 65 5.09 2.77 21.49
CA PHE A 65 5.38 1.74 20.49
C PHE A 65 5.25 2.31 19.07
N VAL A 66 6.25 2.10 18.21
CA VAL A 66 6.24 2.59 16.82
C VAL A 66 6.11 1.44 15.83
N SER A 67 5.04 1.46 15.03
CA SER A 67 4.80 0.55 13.92
C SER A 67 4.92 1.30 12.59
N ALA A 68 5.75 0.79 11.67
CA ALA A 68 5.94 1.40 10.36
C ALA A 68 5.92 0.36 9.22
N SER A 69 5.48 0.76 8.02
CA SER A 69 5.41 -0.14 6.86
C SER A 69 6.79 -0.45 6.24
N ALA A 70 6.97 -1.66 5.70
CA ALA A 70 8.22 -2.14 5.09
C ALA A 70 8.47 -1.69 3.63
N ARG A 71 7.64 -0.80 3.07
CA ARG A 71 7.61 -0.38 1.64
C ARG A 71 7.10 -1.45 0.67
N ASN A 72 6.64 -0.98 -0.49
CA ASN A 72 6.08 -1.79 -1.59
C ASN A 72 7.05 -1.92 -2.79
N GLY A 73 8.36 -2.05 -2.53
CA GLY A 73 9.42 -1.98 -3.56
C GLY A 73 9.76 -3.31 -4.27
N CYS A 74 8.99 -4.37 -4.03
CA CYS A 74 9.21 -5.72 -4.59
C CYS A 74 9.21 -5.74 -6.14
N PRO A 75 9.83 -6.75 -6.81
CA PRO A 75 10.44 -7.98 -6.28
C PRO A 75 11.95 -7.90 -5.99
N GLY A 76 12.57 -6.73 -6.15
CA GLY A 76 14.01 -6.57 -5.88
C GLY A 76 14.37 -6.80 -4.41
N GLY A 77 15.50 -7.47 -4.16
CA GLY A 77 16.07 -7.57 -2.82
C GLY A 77 16.52 -6.21 -2.28
N LEU A 78 16.68 -6.10 -0.95
CA LEU A 78 17.16 -4.89 -0.26
C LEU A 78 16.27 -3.64 -0.47
N THR A 79 14.95 -3.84 -0.58
CA THR A 79 13.98 -2.75 -0.82
C THR A 79 13.24 -2.28 0.43
N VAL A 80 13.49 -2.91 1.59
CA VAL A 80 12.87 -2.58 2.88
C VAL A 80 13.33 -1.22 3.40
N THR A 81 12.42 -0.46 4.00
CA THR A 81 12.68 0.83 4.67
C THR A 81 12.24 0.78 6.13
N ASN A 82 12.47 1.86 6.90
CA ASN A 82 12.15 1.94 8.33
C ASN A 82 12.92 0.94 9.22
N VAL A 83 14.11 0.52 8.76
CA VAL A 83 14.90 -0.61 9.31
C VAL A 83 15.59 -0.35 10.65
N VAL A 84 15.20 0.71 11.37
CA VAL A 84 15.84 1.05 12.64
C VAL A 84 15.42 0.08 13.76
N PRO A 85 16.32 -0.26 14.71
CA PRO A 85 16.02 -1.26 15.74
C PRO A 85 14.86 -0.93 16.67
N TRP A 86 14.49 0.35 16.81
CA TRP A 86 13.41 0.82 17.68
C TRP A 86 12.05 0.94 16.98
N VAL A 87 11.96 0.58 15.69
CA VAL A 87 10.71 0.60 14.91
C VAL A 87 10.34 -0.82 14.52
N THR A 88 9.09 -1.19 14.77
CA THR A 88 8.55 -2.45 14.25
C THR A 88 8.18 -2.26 12.79
N THR A 89 9.03 -2.77 11.90
CA THR A 89 8.82 -2.74 10.45
C THR A 89 7.90 -3.88 10.02
N VAL A 90 6.77 -3.54 9.40
CA VAL A 90 5.67 -4.47 9.08
C VAL A 90 5.58 -4.71 7.58
N GLY A 91 5.72 -5.98 7.17
CA GLY A 91 5.49 -6.43 5.80
C GLY A 91 4.01 -6.68 5.49
N ALA A 92 3.65 -6.68 4.21
CA ALA A 92 2.30 -7.01 3.76
C ALA A 92 2.18 -8.50 3.42
N GLY A 93 1.11 -9.13 3.90
CA GLY A 93 0.72 -10.50 3.56
C GLY A 93 -0.72 -10.56 3.04
N THR A 94 -1.10 -11.68 2.43
CA THR A 94 -2.47 -11.93 1.99
C THR A 94 -3.33 -12.50 3.13
N MET A 95 -4.65 -12.43 2.96
CA MET A 95 -5.63 -13.12 3.81
C MET A 95 -6.39 -14.17 2.99
N ASP A 96 -7.27 -14.92 3.64
CA ASP A 96 -8.11 -15.96 3.04
C ASP A 96 -9.29 -15.42 2.20
N ARG A 97 -9.53 -14.11 2.22
CA ARG A 97 -10.58 -13.43 1.45
C ARG A 97 -10.04 -12.83 0.15
N ASP A 98 -10.72 -13.16 -0.96
CA ASP A 98 -10.56 -12.53 -2.28
C ASP A 98 -11.82 -11.75 -2.71
N PHE A 99 -11.64 -10.79 -3.63
CA PHE A 99 -12.73 -10.06 -4.29
C PHE A 99 -12.96 -10.61 -5.69
N LEU A 100 -13.74 -11.69 -5.77
CA LEU A 100 -14.02 -12.38 -7.02
C LEU A 100 -14.81 -11.50 -8.00
N ALA A 101 -14.35 -11.48 -9.25
CA ALA A 101 -14.93 -10.73 -10.35
C ALA A 101 -14.92 -11.59 -11.62
N ASP A 102 -15.63 -12.72 -11.57
CA ASP A 102 -15.67 -13.69 -12.67
C ASP A 102 -16.30 -13.11 -13.93
N VAL A 103 -15.66 -13.35 -15.07
CA VAL A 103 -16.10 -12.88 -16.38
C VAL A 103 -16.79 -14.01 -17.12
N LYS A 104 -18.08 -13.86 -17.40
CA LYS A 104 -18.83 -14.76 -18.29
C LYS A 104 -18.74 -14.27 -19.73
N LEU A 105 -18.19 -15.10 -20.60
CA LEU A 105 -18.05 -14.83 -22.04
C LEU A 105 -19.31 -15.24 -22.82
N GLY A 106 -19.47 -14.70 -24.02
CA GLY A 106 -20.61 -15.00 -24.90
C GLY A 106 -20.69 -16.47 -25.35
N ASN A 107 -19.56 -17.19 -25.33
CA ASN A 107 -19.51 -18.64 -25.60
C ASN A 107 -19.82 -19.51 -24.36
N GLY A 108 -20.24 -18.90 -23.24
CA GLY A 108 -20.57 -19.61 -22.00
C GLY A 108 -19.38 -19.92 -21.09
N LYS A 109 -18.14 -19.69 -21.53
CA LYS A 109 -16.94 -19.86 -20.68
C LYS A 109 -16.96 -18.84 -19.55
N ILE A 110 -16.67 -19.30 -18.34
CA ILE A 110 -16.45 -18.45 -17.16
C ILE A 110 -14.94 -18.37 -16.94
N VAL A 111 -14.42 -17.14 -16.86
CA VAL A 111 -13.03 -16.86 -16.56
C VAL A 111 -12.97 -16.31 -15.12
N PRO A 112 -12.34 -17.03 -14.18
CA PRO A 112 -12.15 -16.52 -12.83
C PRO A 112 -11.39 -15.20 -12.84
N GLY A 113 -11.85 -14.23 -12.06
CA GLY A 113 -11.27 -12.89 -12.03
C GLY A 113 -11.21 -12.31 -10.63
N VAL A 114 -10.44 -11.24 -10.47
CA VAL A 114 -10.39 -10.45 -9.24
C VAL A 114 -10.55 -8.97 -9.59
N GLY A 115 -11.34 -8.26 -8.79
CA GLY A 115 -11.60 -6.85 -9.04
C GLY A 115 -12.44 -6.20 -7.95
N ILE A 116 -12.20 -4.91 -7.75
CA ILE A 116 -13.02 -4.06 -6.89
C ILE A 116 -13.60 -2.99 -7.79
N TYR A 117 -14.92 -3.00 -7.96
CA TYR A 117 -15.65 -2.05 -8.78
C TYR A 117 -16.69 -1.34 -7.92
N ASP A 118 -16.62 -0.01 -7.84
CA ASP A 118 -17.53 0.83 -7.06
C ASP A 118 -18.53 1.63 -7.93
N GLY A 119 -18.48 1.44 -9.26
CA GLY A 119 -19.30 2.16 -10.21
C GLY A 119 -20.73 1.62 -10.33
N PRO A 120 -21.54 2.20 -11.22
CA PRO A 120 -22.90 1.72 -11.48
C PRO A 120 -22.91 0.25 -11.92
N GLY A 121 -23.80 -0.54 -11.35
CA GLY A 121 -23.96 -1.94 -11.74
C GLY A 121 -24.24 -2.09 -13.24
N LEU A 122 -23.68 -3.13 -13.85
CA LEU A 122 -24.01 -3.47 -15.23
C LEU A 122 -25.48 -3.91 -15.33
N THR A 123 -26.10 -3.68 -16.49
CA THR A 123 -27.46 -4.15 -16.72
C THR A 123 -27.50 -5.67 -16.60
N PRO A 124 -28.37 -6.27 -15.75
CA PRO A 124 -28.44 -7.71 -15.59
C PRO A 124 -28.63 -8.42 -16.93
N SER A 125 -27.87 -9.50 -17.15
CA SER A 125 -27.91 -10.31 -18.38
C SER A 125 -27.55 -9.58 -19.69
N ARG A 126 -27.06 -8.34 -19.64
CA ARG A 126 -26.54 -7.65 -20.83
C ARG A 126 -25.09 -8.07 -21.09
N MET A 127 -24.86 -8.63 -22.28
CA MET A 127 -23.50 -8.87 -22.79
C MET A 127 -22.96 -7.59 -23.44
N TYR A 128 -21.71 -7.26 -23.18
CA TYR A 128 -21.00 -6.16 -23.81
C TYR A 128 -19.98 -6.72 -24.82
N PRO A 129 -19.77 -6.07 -25.97
CA PRO A 129 -18.75 -6.50 -26.93
C PRO A 129 -17.37 -6.49 -26.29
N ILE A 130 -16.64 -7.61 -26.44
CA ILE A 130 -15.22 -7.68 -26.10
C ILE A 130 -14.45 -7.40 -27.39
N VAL A 131 -13.59 -6.38 -27.35
CA VAL A 131 -12.71 -6.03 -28.48
C VAL A 131 -11.28 -6.30 -28.05
N TYR A 132 -10.59 -7.18 -28.77
CA TYR A 132 -9.16 -7.39 -28.60
C TYR A 132 -8.42 -6.48 -29.58
N VAL A 133 -7.65 -5.53 -29.05
CA VAL A 133 -6.97 -4.50 -29.86
C VAL A 133 -5.57 -4.95 -30.32
N GLY A 134 -5.16 -6.18 -29.99
CA GLY A 134 -3.80 -6.67 -30.22
C GLY A 134 -3.52 -7.28 -31.59
N VAL A 135 -4.05 -6.73 -32.69
CA VAL A 135 -3.67 -7.15 -34.05
C VAL A 135 -3.13 -5.95 -34.82
N GLU A 136 -1.81 -5.74 -34.73
CA GLU A 136 -1.10 -5.04 -35.80
C GLU A 136 -1.06 -5.97 -37.01
N GLN A 137 -1.56 -5.45 -38.11
CA GLN A 137 -1.63 -6.09 -39.40
C GLN A 137 -0.23 -6.11 -40.04
N PHE A 138 0.65 -6.99 -39.59
CA PHE A 138 1.89 -7.31 -40.30
C PHE A 138 2.09 -8.83 -40.40
N GLY A 139 1.59 -9.39 -41.50
CA GLY A 139 2.19 -10.50 -42.23
C GLY A 139 2.39 -11.85 -41.50
N GLY A 140 1.46 -12.77 -41.76
CA GLY A 140 1.78 -14.20 -41.95
C GLY A 140 2.33 -14.94 -40.72
N GLY A 141 1.44 -15.30 -39.82
CA GLY A 141 1.69 -16.30 -38.79
C GLY A 141 0.37 -16.71 -38.14
N ASP A 142 -0.08 -17.90 -38.48
CA ASP A 142 -1.25 -18.61 -37.98
C ASP A 142 -1.21 -18.74 -36.45
N GLY A 143 -1.77 -17.71 -35.80
CA GLY A 143 -2.08 -17.71 -34.37
C GLY A 143 -3.17 -18.71 -34.07
N TYR A 144 -2.80 -19.98 -33.97
CA TYR A 144 -3.67 -21.02 -33.48
C TYR A 144 -4.22 -20.62 -32.11
N SER A 145 -5.52 -20.41 -32.08
CA SER A 145 -6.32 -20.80 -30.92
C SER A 145 -6.25 -22.32 -30.79
N SER A 146 -5.59 -22.79 -29.74
CA SER A 146 -5.77 -24.10 -29.12
C SER A 146 -5.57 -23.92 -27.62
#